data_AF-A0A9N9PKS6-F1
#
_entry.id   AF-A0A9N9PKS6-F1
#
_cell.length_a   1.000
_cell.length_b   1.000
_cell.length_c   1.000
_cell.angle_alpha   90.00
_cell.angle_beta   90.00
_cell.angle_gamma   90.00
#
_symmetry.space_group_name_H-M   'P 1'
#
loop_
_entity.id
_entity.type
_entity.pdbx_description
1 polymer ?
#
loop_
_entity_poly.entity_id
_entity_poly.type
_entity_poly.pdbx_seq_one_letter_code
_entity_poly.pdbx_strand_id
1 'polypeptide(L)'
;NSTFEDREMFCEIHYMETSIVSDGIQKGYPMEINFALLNSCIVQMKDELLNIINRKTKSYYHDFTFRVCNEIGQRKANNSITIIAYPKSQVDYLLEVLVPETALHLISQDRVNIELKNAKKIMKDSSAF
;
A
#
# COMPACT_ATOMS: atom_id res chain seq x y z
N ASN A 1 36.97 -2.61 -22.49
CA ASN A 1 36.06 -3.77 -22.33
C ASN A 1 35.10 -3.47 -21.19
N SER A 2 33.82 -3.30 -21.51
CA SER A 2 32.75 -3.15 -20.53
C SER A 2 32.50 -4.51 -19.85
N THR A 3 32.32 -4.48 -18.53
CA THR A 3 32.14 -5.67 -17.70
C THR A 3 30.80 -6.36 -18.02
N PHE A 4 30.57 -7.58 -17.50
CA PHE A 4 29.29 -8.26 -17.66
C PHE A 4 28.17 -7.53 -16.92
N GLU A 5 28.49 -7.02 -15.72
CA GLU A 5 27.58 -6.23 -14.87
C GLU A 5 27.12 -4.93 -15.57
N ASP A 6 28.02 -4.25 -16.28
CA ASP A 6 27.66 -3.05 -17.07
C ASP A 6 26.64 -3.35 -18.18
N ARG A 7 26.69 -4.56 -18.76
CA ARG A 7 25.78 -4.98 -19.83
C ARG A 7 24.41 -5.39 -19.30
N GLU A 8 24.34 -6.04 -18.15
CA GLU A 8 23.06 -6.35 -17.48
C GLU A 8 22.37 -5.07 -17.03
N MET A 9 23.11 -4.15 -16.39
CA MET A 9 22.56 -2.85 -15.99
C MET A 9 22.03 -2.05 -17.19
N PHE A 10 22.71 -2.09 -18.34
CA PHE A 10 22.23 -1.46 -19.55
C PHE A 10 20.90 -2.08 -20.05
N CYS A 11 20.79 -3.41 -20.04
CA CYS A 11 19.56 -4.10 -20.42
C CYS A 11 18.40 -3.79 -19.47
N GLU A 12 18.67 -3.72 -18.16
CA GLU A 12 17.66 -3.37 -17.15
C GLU A 12 17.17 -1.93 -17.33
N ILE A 13 18.08 -0.96 -17.46
CA ILE A 13 17.72 0.45 -17.71
C ILE A 13 16.91 0.56 -19.01
N HIS A 14 17.36 -0.10 -20.08
CA HIS A 14 16.64 -0.10 -21.34
C HIS A 14 15.23 -0.68 -21.20
N TYR A 15 15.06 -1.79 -20.48
CA TYR A 15 13.76 -2.38 -20.20
C TYR A 15 12.88 -1.45 -19.35
N MET A 16 13.43 -0.83 -18.31
CA MET A 16 12.73 0.17 -17.49
C MET A 16 12.22 1.33 -18.35
N GLU A 17 13.06 1.92 -19.18
CA GLU A 17 12.72 3.07 -20.04
C GLU A 17 11.70 2.70 -21.13
N THR A 18 11.90 1.57 -21.80
CA THR A 18 11.05 1.18 -22.95
C THR A 18 9.72 0.56 -22.53
N SER A 19 9.68 -0.14 -21.40
CA SER A 19 8.51 -0.88 -20.95
C SER A 19 7.82 -0.16 -19.78
N ILE A 20 8.51 0.00 -18.64
CA ILE A 20 7.88 0.49 -17.41
C ILE A 20 7.53 1.97 -17.50
N VAL A 21 8.45 2.82 -17.94
CA VAL A 21 8.21 4.27 -18.09
C VAL A 21 7.15 4.52 -19.17
N SER A 22 7.24 3.83 -20.31
CA SER A 22 6.26 3.93 -21.40
C SER A 22 4.84 3.55 -20.96
N ASP A 23 4.68 2.40 -20.30
CA ASP A 23 3.40 1.97 -19.70
C ASP A 23 2.93 2.95 -18.62
N GLY A 24 3.88 3.48 -17.84
CA GLY A 24 3.68 4.51 -16.85
C GLY A 24 2.98 5.75 -17.43
N ILE A 25 3.56 6.28 -18.51
CA ILE A 25 3.05 7.45 -19.24
C ILE A 25 1.66 7.15 -19.84
N GLN A 26 1.48 5.99 -20.47
CA GLN A 26 0.18 5.59 -21.05
C GLN A 26 -0.92 5.51 -19.99
N LYS A 27 -0.58 5.06 -18.78
CA LYS A 27 -1.50 5.01 -17.65
C LYS A 27 -1.69 6.37 -16.98
N GLY A 28 -0.89 7.40 -17.31
CA GLY A 28 -0.95 8.73 -16.71
C GLY A 28 -0.25 8.85 -15.35
N TYR A 29 0.81 8.09 -15.09
CA TYR A 29 1.64 8.27 -13.89
C TYR A 29 2.53 9.51 -14.04
N PRO A 30 2.83 10.22 -12.94
CA PRO A 30 3.76 11.33 -12.97
C PRO A 30 5.17 10.82 -13.29
N MET A 31 5.90 11.60 -14.11
CA MET A 31 7.30 11.29 -14.46
C MET A 31 8.27 11.61 -13.31
N GLU A 32 7.86 12.49 -12.39
CA GLU A 32 8.64 12.89 -11.22
C GLU A 32 7.76 12.86 -9.97
N ILE A 33 8.32 12.34 -8.86
CA ILE A 33 7.65 12.30 -7.56
C ILE A 33 8.16 13.46 -6.71
N ASN A 34 7.25 14.31 -6.24
CA ASN A 34 7.60 15.44 -5.38
C ASN A 34 7.70 15.02 -3.90
N PHE A 35 8.87 14.54 -3.49
CA PHE A 35 9.13 14.16 -2.10
C PHE A 35 9.16 15.34 -1.11
N ALA A 36 9.29 16.58 -1.58
CA ALA A 36 9.32 17.74 -0.70
C ALA A 36 7.97 17.95 0.03
N LEU A 37 6.87 17.53 -0.61
CA LEU A 37 5.53 17.64 -0.05
C LEU A 37 5.13 16.44 0.82
N LEU A 38 5.92 15.35 0.80
CA LEU A 38 5.54 14.08 1.45
C LEU A 38 5.21 14.25 2.94
N ASN A 39 6.05 14.98 3.68
CA ASN A 39 5.79 15.26 5.09
C ASN A 39 4.46 15.99 5.29
N SER A 40 4.15 16.98 4.44
CA SER A 40 2.90 17.73 4.53
C SER A 40 1.69 16.85 4.22
N CYS A 41 1.79 15.95 3.22
CA CYS A 41 0.75 15.00 2.88
C CYS A 41 0.47 14.04 4.05
N ILE A 42 1.52 13.49 4.66
CA ILE A 42 1.39 12.58 5.82
C ILE A 42 0.72 13.30 7.00
N VAL A 43 1.10 14.54 7.29
CA VAL A 43 0.50 15.33 8.38
C VAL A 43 -0.99 15.58 8.12
N GLN A 44 -1.36 15.88 6.88
CA GLN A 44 -2.76 16.08 6.49
C GLN A 44 -3.61 14.79 6.62
N MET A 45 -3.00 13.62 6.41
CA MET A 45 -3.68 12.32 6.57
C MET A 45 -3.90 11.92 8.03
N LYS A 46 -3.26 12.60 8.99
CA LYS A 46 -3.30 12.21 10.41
C LYS A 46 -4.73 12.05 10.95
N ASP A 47 -5.60 13.02 10.68
CA ASP A 47 -6.97 13.00 11.21
C ASP A 47 -7.80 11.87 10.59
N GLU A 48 -7.59 11.60 9.31
CA GLU A 48 -8.23 10.48 8.60
C GLU A 48 -7.76 9.13 9.14
N LEU A 49 -6.44 8.95 9.32
CA LEU A 49 -5.88 7.75 9.94
C LEU A 49 -6.37 7.54 11.37
N LEU A 50 -6.49 8.62 12.16
CA LEU A 50 -7.11 8.58 13.49
C LEU A 50 -8.58 8.18 13.42
N ASN A 51 -9.33 8.64 12.42
CA ASN A 51 -10.71 8.24 12.22
C ASN A 51 -10.82 6.76 11.83
N ILE A 52 -9.86 6.21 11.06
CA ILE A 52 -9.77 4.77 10.77
C ILE A 52 -9.54 3.98 12.06
N ILE A 53 -8.55 4.38 12.87
CA ILE A 53 -8.26 3.74 14.17
C ILE A 53 -9.50 3.73 15.07
N ASN A 54 -10.22 4.84 15.12
CA ASN A 54 -11.43 5.00 15.92
C ASN A 54 -12.69 4.42 15.26
N ARG A 55 -12.59 3.76 14.11
CA ARG A 55 -13.70 3.18 13.34
C ARG A 55 -14.80 4.19 12.96
N LYS A 56 -14.43 5.45 12.84
CA LYS A 56 -15.31 6.54 12.37
C LYS A 56 -15.37 6.58 10.85
N THR A 57 -14.29 6.16 10.19
CA THR A 57 -14.19 6.05 8.73
C THR A 57 -14.04 4.59 8.34
N LYS A 58 -14.71 4.20 7.25
CA LYS A 58 -14.56 2.86 6.68
C LYS A 58 -13.21 2.72 5.99
N SER A 59 -12.45 1.69 6.33
CA SER A 59 -11.13 1.41 5.77
C SER A 59 -11.08 -0.02 5.28
N TYR A 60 -10.52 -0.23 4.08
CA TYR A 60 -10.44 -1.57 3.50
C TYR A 60 -9.49 -2.46 4.30
N TYR A 61 -8.30 -1.96 4.64
CA TYR A 61 -7.28 -2.75 5.34
C TYR A 61 -7.67 -3.00 6.80
N HIS A 62 -8.33 -2.04 7.46
CA HIS A 62 -8.92 -2.27 8.78
C HIS A 62 -9.99 -3.39 8.72
N ASP A 63 -10.95 -3.30 7.78
CA ASP A 63 -12.00 -4.31 7.62
C ASP A 63 -11.45 -5.68 7.21
N PHE A 64 -10.38 -5.70 6.42
CA PHE A 64 -9.67 -6.91 6.03
C PHE A 64 -9.00 -7.57 7.23
N THR A 65 -8.20 -6.84 7.99
CA THR A 65 -7.52 -7.37 9.19
C THR A 65 -8.53 -7.85 10.22
N PHE A 66 -9.64 -7.13 10.42
CA PHE A 66 -10.71 -7.58 11.32
C PHE A 66 -11.37 -8.88 10.85
N ARG A 67 -11.65 -9.03 9.54
CA ARG A 67 -12.17 -10.28 8.96
C ARG A 67 -11.20 -11.43 9.16
N VAL A 68 -9.92 -11.24 8.84
CA VAL A 68 -8.88 -12.26 9.02
C VAL A 68 -8.78 -12.69 10.49
N CYS A 69 -8.79 -11.74 11.42
CA CYS A 69 -8.80 -12.05 12.86
C CYS A 69 -10.03 -12.88 13.27
N ASN A 70 -11.22 -12.55 12.75
CA ASN A 70 -12.43 -13.31 13.03
C ASN A 70 -12.41 -14.72 12.41
N GLU A 71 -11.96 -14.86 11.17
CA GLU A 71 -11.87 -16.16 10.48
C GLU A 71 -10.83 -17.09 11.13
N ILE A 72 -9.66 -16.56 11.49
CA ILE A 72 -8.65 -17.30 12.24
C ILE A 72 -9.21 -17.67 13.63
N GLY A 73 -9.91 -16.74 14.28
CA GLY A 73 -10.59 -16.98 15.55
C GLY A 73 -11.61 -18.13 15.47
N GLN A 74 -12.41 -18.20 14.41
CA GLN A 74 -13.38 -19.29 14.21
C GLN A 74 -12.72 -20.65 13.91
N ARG A 75 -11.67 -20.68 13.08
CA ARG A 75 -10.94 -21.93 12.79
C ARG A 75 -10.23 -22.50 14.01
N LYS A 76 -9.74 -21.62 14.91
CA LYS A 76 -8.99 -21.99 16.12
C LYS A 76 -9.91 -22.25 17.32
N ALA A 77 -11.13 -21.72 17.34
CA ALA A 77 -12.15 -22.04 18.36
C ALA A 77 -12.66 -23.49 18.30
N ASN A 78 -12.50 -24.18 17.18
CA ASN A 78 -12.83 -25.60 17.04
C ASN A 78 -11.79 -26.55 17.68
N ASN A 79 -10.62 -26.03 18.08
CA ASN A 79 -9.63 -26.75 18.88
C ASN A 79 -9.52 -26.05 20.23
N SER A 80 -10.17 -26.62 21.23
CA SER A 80 -10.28 -26.09 22.59
C SER A 80 -8.96 -25.58 23.17
N ILE A 81 -9.07 -24.41 23.83
CA ILE A 81 -8.15 -23.77 24.79
C ILE A 81 -7.29 -22.62 24.21
N THR A 82 -7.79 -21.40 24.47
CA THR A 82 -7.09 -20.10 24.48
C THR A 82 -6.70 -19.51 23.13
N ILE A 83 -7.55 -18.63 22.58
CA ILE A 83 -7.23 -17.25 22.13
C ILE A 83 -8.43 -16.72 21.33
N ILE A 84 -9.28 -16.00 22.06
CA ILE A 84 -10.29 -15.11 21.52
C ILE A 84 -9.50 -13.89 21.00
N ALA A 85 -9.67 -13.51 19.73
CA ALA A 85 -9.26 -12.23 19.14
C ALA A 85 -8.10 -11.50 19.86
N TYR A 86 -6.84 -11.87 19.61
CA TYR A 86 -5.74 -11.06 20.15
C TYR A 86 -5.83 -9.66 19.52
N PRO A 87 -5.81 -8.58 20.33
CA PRO A 87 -5.49 -7.28 19.76
C PRO A 87 -4.13 -7.43 19.08
N LYS A 88 -4.08 -7.10 17.79
CA LYS A 88 -2.82 -7.00 17.04
C LYS A 88 -1.85 -6.16 17.86
N SER A 89 -0.57 -6.52 17.86
CA SER A 89 0.41 -5.63 18.47
C SER A 89 0.33 -4.26 17.77
N GLN A 90 0.70 -3.19 18.46
CA GLN A 90 0.70 -1.87 17.86
C GLN A 90 1.50 -1.84 16.55
N VAL A 91 2.60 -2.61 16.48
CA VAL A 91 3.43 -2.75 15.31
C VAL A 91 2.70 -3.49 14.18
N ASP A 92 2.02 -4.60 14.47
CA ASP A 92 1.26 -5.33 13.45
C ASP A 92 0.11 -4.49 12.90
N TYR A 93 -0.58 -3.74 13.77
CA TYR A 93 -1.65 -2.84 13.32
C TYR A 93 -1.09 -1.71 12.45
N LEU A 94 0.06 -1.14 12.82
CA LEU A 94 0.74 -0.14 12.01
C LEU A 94 1.08 -0.71 10.63
N LEU A 95 1.71 -1.88 10.57
CA LEU A 95 2.18 -2.49 9.32
C LEU A 95 1.04 -3.01 8.43
N GLU A 96 0.00 -3.59 9.01
CA GLU A 96 -1.07 -4.23 8.24
C GLU A 96 -2.23 -3.30 7.89
N VAL A 97 -2.40 -2.21 8.64
CA VAL A 97 -3.51 -1.26 8.43
C VAL A 97 -2.98 0.12 8.09
N LEU A 98 -2.24 0.76 8.97
CA LEU A 98 -1.92 2.20 8.80
C LEU A 98 -0.95 2.46 7.65
N VAL A 99 0.09 1.63 7.48
CA VAL A 99 1.02 1.72 6.35
C VAL A 99 0.31 1.54 5.01
N PRO A 100 -0.45 0.46 4.77
CA PRO A 100 -1.14 0.30 3.49
C PRO A 100 -2.26 1.31 3.28
N GLU A 101 -2.96 1.77 4.32
CA GLU A 101 -3.91 2.88 4.18
C GLU A 101 -3.20 4.17 3.77
N THR A 102 -2.09 4.52 4.41
CA THR A 102 -1.30 5.71 4.03
C THR A 102 -0.84 5.62 2.57
N ALA A 103 -0.36 4.45 2.14
CA ALA A 103 0.03 4.23 0.75
C ALA A 103 -1.12 4.43 -0.24
N LEU A 104 -2.33 3.94 0.08
CA LEU A 104 -3.52 4.18 -0.76
C LEU A 104 -3.82 5.66 -0.92
N HIS A 105 -3.75 6.43 0.17
CA HIS A 105 -4.07 7.85 0.15
C HIS A 105 -3.01 8.64 -0.62
N LEU A 106 -1.72 8.27 -0.50
CA LEU A 106 -0.64 8.87 -1.31
C LEU A 106 -0.86 8.62 -2.81
N ILE A 107 -1.13 7.36 -3.20
CA ILE A 107 -1.41 7.00 -4.60
C ILE A 107 -2.66 7.74 -5.13
N SER A 108 -3.68 7.92 -4.29
CA SER A 108 -4.89 8.67 -4.64
C SER A 108 -4.59 10.15 -4.89
N GLN A 109 -3.75 10.78 -4.07
CA GLN A 109 -3.37 12.17 -4.19
C GLN A 109 -2.47 12.46 -5.40
N ASP A 110 -1.58 11.53 -5.76
CA ASP A 110 -0.64 11.69 -6.88
C ASP A 110 -1.34 11.76 -8.25
N ARG A 111 -2.60 11.31 -8.35
CA ARG A 111 -3.39 11.34 -9.57
C ARG A 111 -4.73 12.00 -9.33
N VAL A 112 -4.83 13.33 -9.48
CA VAL A 112 -6.10 14.09 -9.57
C VAL A 112 -7.21 13.54 -8.63
N ASN A 113 -6.86 13.18 -7.40
CA ASN A 113 -7.76 12.53 -6.42
C ASN A 113 -8.59 11.36 -6.99
N ILE A 114 -7.95 10.35 -7.58
CA ILE A 114 -8.65 9.11 -7.96
C ILE A 114 -9.25 8.42 -6.73
N GLU A 115 -10.38 7.72 -6.92
CA GLU A 115 -11.00 6.96 -5.83
C GLU A 115 -10.04 5.92 -5.21
N LEU A 116 -10.11 5.73 -3.89
CA LEU A 116 -9.28 4.77 -3.14
C LEU A 116 -9.34 3.34 -3.69
N LYS A 117 -10.47 2.96 -4.30
CA LYS A 117 -10.61 1.64 -4.97
C LYS A 117 -9.66 1.51 -6.17
N ASN A 118 -9.48 2.58 -6.92
CA ASN A 118 -8.57 2.62 -8.07
C ASN A 118 -7.12 2.70 -7.61
N ALA A 119 -6.82 3.51 -6.58
CA ALA A 119 -5.50 3.56 -5.95
C ALA A 119 -5.07 2.17 -5.43
N LYS A 120 -6.00 1.41 -4.86
CA LYS A 120 -5.75 0.04 -4.43
C LYS A 120 -5.47 -0.91 -5.58
N LYS A 121 -6.16 -0.75 -6.71
CA LYS A 121 -5.88 -1.55 -7.91
C LYS A 121 -4.46 -1.29 -8.38
N ILE A 122 -4.06 -0.02 -8.47
CA ILE A 122 -2.68 0.38 -8.79
C ILE A 122 -1.69 -0.29 -7.85
N MET A 123 -1.88 -0.15 -6.53
CA MET A 123 -0.97 -0.72 -5.54
C MET A 123 -0.81 -2.25 -5.67
N LYS A 124 -1.87 -2.97 -6.05
CA LYS A 124 -1.81 -4.41 -6.31
C LYS A 124 -1.12 -4.75 -7.61
N ASP A 125 -1.46 -4.04 -8.68
CA ASP A 125 -0.87 -4.26 -10.00
C ASP A 125 0.64 -3.96 -9.97
N SER A 126 1.08 -2.99 -9.16
CA SER A 126 2.49 -2.65 -8.94
C SER A 126 3.29 -3.75 -8.24
N SER A 127 2.68 -4.66 -7.48
CA SER A 127 3.42 -5.78 -6.85
C SER A 127 3.83 -6.89 -7.83
N ALA A 128 3.36 -6.82 -9.09
CA ALA A 128 3.66 -7.79 -10.13
C ALA A 128 4.84 -7.37 -11.03
N PHE A 129 5.42 -6.19 -10.78
CA PHE A 129 6.62 -5.67 -11.42
C PHE A 129 7.78 -5.65 -10.41
#